data_AF-A0A0F9BQY4-F1
#
_entry.id   AF-A0A0F9BQY4-F1
#
_cell.length_a   1.000
_cell.length_b   1.000
_cell.length_c   1.000
_cell.angle_alpha   90.00
_cell.angle_beta   90.00
_cell.angle_gamma   90.00
#
_symmetry.space_group_name_H-M   'P 1'
#
loop_
_entity.id
_entity.type
_entity.pdbx_description
1 polymer ?
#
loop_
_entity_poly.entity_id
_entity_poly.type
_entity_poly.pdbx_seq_one_letter_code
_entity_poly.pdbx_strand_id
1 'polypeptide(L)' 'METCVFCFTEDENCMRCTSCRILCCYDCSKVNPINGDPICKLCKEGKDALIKELRGGK' A
#
# COMPACT_ATOMS: atom_id res chain seq x y z
N MET A 1 13.46 3.54 -15.48
CA MET A 1 13.02 3.99 -14.16
C MET A 1 11.54 4.27 -14.23
N GLU A 2 10.81 3.97 -13.17
CA GLU A 2 9.38 4.31 -13.07
C GLU A 2 9.18 5.38 -12.00
N THR A 3 8.15 6.21 -12.14
CA THR A 3 7.87 7.29 -11.18
C THR A 3 6.82 6.84 -10.17
N CYS A 4 7.15 6.94 -8.89
CA CYS A 4 6.20 6.68 -7.81
C CYS A 4 5.11 7.77 -7.79
N VAL A 5 3.84 7.41 -7.89
CA VAL A 5 2.73 8.39 -7.83
C VAL A 5 2.52 9.03 -6.45
N PHE A 6 3.18 8.53 -5.40
CA PHE A 6 3.01 9.04 -4.03
C PHE A 6 4.04 10.07 -3.60
N CYS A 7 5.27 9.96 -4.11
CA CYS A 7 6.38 10.85 -3.75
C CYS A 7 7.09 11.44 -4.97
N PHE A 8 6.63 11.11 -6.18
CA PHE A 8 7.16 11.57 -7.47
C PHE A 8 8.65 11.29 -7.68
N THR A 9 9.21 10.37 -6.90
CA THR A 9 10.58 9.92 -7.02
C THR A 9 10.66 8.85 -8.11
N GLU A 10 11.68 8.94 -8.95
CA GLU A 10 12.02 7.90 -9.91
C GLU A 10 12.79 6.79 -9.20
N ASP A 11 12.31 5.56 -9.34
CA ASP A 11 12.91 4.38 -8.71
C ASP A 11 12.83 3.21 -9.70
N GLU A 12 13.90 2.43 -9.81
CA GLU A 12 13.95 1.20 -10.63
C GLU A 12 13.26 0.02 -9.94
N ASN A 13 13.08 0.08 -8.62
CA ASN A 13 12.45 -0.91 -7.77
C ASN A 13 11.01 -0.53 -7.40
N CYS A 14 10.34 0.22 -8.28
CA CYS A 14 8.91 0.43 -8.16
C CYS A 14 8.19 -0.92 -8.23
N MET A 15 7.11 -1.04 -7.47
CA MET A 15 6.29 -2.23 -7.40
C MET A 15 4.82 -1.88 -7.60
N ARG A 16 4.03 -2.84 -8.08
CA ARG A 16 2.59 -2.67 -8.21
C ARG A 16 1.88 -3.15 -6.96
N CYS A 17 1.11 -2.27 -6.33
CA CYS A 17 0.23 -2.62 -5.23
C CYS A 17 -0.66 -3.79 -5.63
N THR A 18 -0.66 -4.87 -4.86
CA THR A 18 -1.49 -6.05 -5.15
C THR A 18 -2.99 -5.78 -5.02
N SER A 19 -3.38 -4.78 -4.21
CA SER A 19 -4.79 -4.43 -3.98
C SER A 19 -5.37 -3.47 -5.03
N CYS A 20 -4.64 -2.46 -5.48
CA CYS A 20 -5.16 -1.44 -6.41
C CYS A 20 -4.38 -1.29 -7.72
N ARG A 21 -3.33 -2.10 -7.92
CA ARG A 21 -2.43 -2.10 -9.10
C ARG A 21 -1.69 -0.79 -9.38
N ILE A 22 -1.82 0.20 -8.50
CA ILE A 22 -1.06 1.46 -8.55
C ILE A 22 0.43 1.17 -8.30
N LEU A 23 1.28 1.84 -9.08
CA LEU A 23 2.72 1.77 -8.95
C LEU A 23 3.21 2.61 -7.76
N CYS A 24 4.10 2.06 -6.93
CA CYS A 24 4.73 2.79 -5.84
C CYS A 24 6.18 2.34 -5.64
N CYS A 25 7.06 3.27 -5.24
CA CYS A 25 8.39 2.91 -4.76
C CYS A 25 8.32 2.11 -3.45
N TYR A 26 9.44 1.48 -3.10
CA TYR A 26 9.55 0.66 -1.91
C TYR A 26 9.19 1.43 -0.62
N ASP A 27 9.63 2.69 -0.48
CA ASP A 27 9.32 3.53 0.69
C ASP A 27 7.82 3.84 0.84
N CYS A 28 7.11 3.94 -0.28
CA CYS A 28 5.66 4.17 -0.31
C CYS A 28 4.85 2.86 -0.27
N SER A 29 5.51 1.72 -0.26
CA SER A 29 4.92 0.41 -0.09
C SER A 29 4.88 0.00 1.39
N LYS A 30 3.94 -0.88 1.73
CA LYS A 30 3.75 -1.51 3.03
C LYS A 30 3.37 -2.97 2.82
N VAL A 31 3.47 -3.76 3.88
CA VAL A 31 3.06 -5.17 3.86
C VAL A 31 1.61 -5.29 4.30
N ASN A 32 0.82 -6.02 3.53
CA ASN A 32 -0.55 -6.38 3.90
C ASN A 32 -0.51 -7.31 5.12
N PRO A 33 -1.12 -6.93 6.25
CA PRO A 33 -1.05 -7.72 7.47
C PRO A 33 -1.85 -9.03 7.40
N ILE A 34 -2.67 -9.21 6.37
CA ILE A 34 -3.52 -10.40 6.21
C ILE A 34 -2.79 -11.53 5.48
N ASN A 35 -2.04 -11.21 4.41
CA ASN A 35 -1.45 -12.22 3.52
C ASN A 35 0.04 -11.98 3.21
N GLY A 36 0.65 -10.93 3.75
CA GLY A 36 2.07 -10.61 3.50
C GLY A 36 2.34 -9.95 2.15
N ASP A 37 1.34 -9.76 1.30
CA ASP A 37 1.54 -9.15 -0.01
C ASP A 37 1.90 -7.67 0.09
N PRO A 38 2.71 -7.15 -0.84
CA PRO A 38 3.04 -5.75 -0.82
C PRO A 38 1.88 -4.91 -1.37
N ILE A 39 1.55 -3.84 -0.66
CA ILE A 39 0.47 -2.90 -0.94
C ILE A 39 0.95 -1.46 -0.79
N CYS A 40 0.33 -0.50 -1.47
CA CYS A 40 0.67 0.91 -1.25
C CYS A 40 0.18 1.41 0.12
N LYS A 41 0.78 2.49 0.62
CA LYS A 41 0.42 3.11 1.91
C LYS A 41 -1.09 3.39 2.05
N LEU A 42 -1.75 3.90 1.00
CA LEU A 42 -3.19 4.20 1.04
C LEU A 42 -4.05 2.94 1.24
N CYS A 43 -3.71 1.84 0.55
CA CYS A 43 -4.42 0.59 0.73
C CYS A 43 -4.22 0.01 2.13
N LYS A 44 -3.04 0.20 2.74
CA LYS A 44 -2.78 -0.21 4.12
C LYS A 44 -3.65 0.59 5.10
N GLU A 45 -3.68 1.91 4.96
CA GLU A 45 -4.48 2.80 5.80
C GLU A 45 -5.98 2.50 5.71
N GLY A 46 -6.50 2.30 4.49
CA GLY A 46 -7.90 1.93 4.28
C GLY A 46 -8.26 0.58 4.89
N LYS A 47 -7.38 -0.43 4.75
CA LYS A 47 -7.58 -1.74 5.40
C LYS A 47 -7.53 -1.64 6.92
N ASP A 48 -6.62 -0.85 7.47
CA ASP A 48 -6.50 -0.68 8.92
C ASP A 48 -7.73 0.04 9.51
N ALA A 49 -8.28 1.02 8.79
CA ALA A 49 -9.55 1.65 9.15
C ALA A 49 -10.68 0.62 9.17
N LEU A 50 -10.82 -0.20 8.11
CA LEU A 50 -11.83 -1.26 8.06
C LEU A 50 -11.69 -2.27 9.20
N ILE A 51 -10.46 -2.70 9.51
CA ILE A 51 -10.19 -3.64 10.61
C ILE A 51 -10.56 -3.03 11.96
N LYS A 52 -10.28 -1.73 12.17
CA LYS A 52 -10.67 -1.02 13.40
C LYS A 52 -12.19 -0.96 13.55
N GLU A 53 -12.93 -0.64 12.48
CA GLU A 53 -14.39 -0.65 12.50
C GLU A 53 -14.94 -2.05 12.83
N LEU A 54 -14.41 -3.10 12.19
CA LEU A 54 -14.83 -4.49 12.45
C LEU A 54 -14.51 -4.97 13.87
N ARG A 55 -13.46 -4.45 14.51
CA ARG A 55 -13.07 -4.80 15.89
C ARG A 55 -13.73 -3.90 16.95
N GLY A 56 -14.19 -2.71 16.56
CA GLY A 56 -14.69 -1.66 17.44
C GLY A 56 -16.20 -1.47 17.42
N GLY A 57 -16.94 -2.18 16.57
CA GLY A 57 -18.41 -2.18 16.54
C GLY A 57 -19.01 -2.81 17.80
N LYS A 58 -19.12 -2.04 18.87
CA LYS A 58 -20.02 -2.23 20.01
C LYS A 58 -21.08 -1.14 20.00
#